data_AF-R7KCS4-F1
#
_entry.id   AF-R7KCS4-F1
#
_cell.length_a   1.000
_cell.length_b   1.000
_cell.length_c   1.000
_cell.angle_alpha   90.00
_cell.angle_beta   90.00
_cell.angle_gamma   90.00
#
_symmetry.space_group_name_H-M   'P 1'
#
loop_
_entity.id
_entity.type
_entity.pdbx_description
1 polymer ?
#
loop_
_entity_poly.entity_id
_entity_poly.type
_entity_poly.pdbx_seq_one_letter_code
_entity_poly.pdbx_strand_id
1 'polypeptide(L)'
;MGTWQAAANITDSNYTLSQSTKTTSFEITKYEISVEWTGDEFIYNNSKQQPTAKINGLGVDGVITLTVSGGATDAGSHIAIASLSNNNYLLLNTEKEFEILPKSISVEWSKTSLTYSGIPQKPIAALKNVCNGDSVEVTVTGEQTFAGVGYEATASITDGNYVIEQNKTTVFNILPLSVTIQWDNLLFIYDKTAKTPTASFSGVGTDGLITLSVSAGEVNVGNYIARASCSNSNYTLLNATAEYSITPKTVELVWSDTSVTYNGLSQKPSAEAGDGVVSGDTVNVTVSGAKTNAGTYTATAQIDNQNYAISDLTKVKEFTIEQYRINSLDWQNLTMTYNGLTQIPSVSFNGVGTDGKIILTATGGAKDVGNYVATAINTNSNYLITCSLSQSYDITSLAVDAVWENLTFVYDGQIHSPSAYINGAGEDGKIVLSVSGGKTDVGIYSATASGQGANYTLKNSSVQFEITQKEIFIVWEDKTSFTLGDDICYPVATADDGAAQSTLTYKITDADGYTVENITVAGEYKVTVSVGANYKISVSSETEKTFTVNEVGEGEL
;
A
#
# COMPACT_ATOMS: atom_id res chain seq x y z
N MET A 1 -121.79 -66.59 -15.43
CA MET A 1 -122.50 -67.82 -15.82
C MET A 1 -123.95 -67.64 -15.46
N GLY A 2 -124.86 -68.03 -16.35
CA GLY A 2 -126.29 -68.08 -16.07
C GLY A 2 -126.90 -69.25 -16.83
N THR A 3 -127.82 -69.97 -16.20
CA THR A 3 -128.59 -71.04 -16.84
C THR A 3 -129.80 -70.38 -17.50
N TRP A 4 -129.85 -70.41 -18.83
CA TRP A 4 -130.94 -69.80 -19.58
C TRP A 4 -131.91 -70.88 -20.04
N GLN A 5 -133.21 -70.57 -20.06
CA GLN A 5 -134.24 -71.48 -20.55
C GLN A 5 -134.79 -70.94 -21.87
N ALA A 6 -134.72 -71.75 -22.93
CA ALA A 6 -135.48 -71.51 -24.13
C ALA A 6 -136.84 -72.22 -23.99
N ALA A 7 -137.92 -71.44 -24.08
CA ALA A 7 -139.29 -71.96 -24.10
C ALA A 7 -139.84 -71.88 -25.52
N ALA A 8 -140.31 -73.00 -26.05
CA ALA A 8 -141.00 -73.03 -27.33
C ALA A 8 -142.51 -72.80 -27.10
N ASN A 9 -143.04 -71.73 -27.67
CA ASN A 9 -144.47 -71.43 -27.68
C ASN A 9 -144.99 -71.50 -29.12
N ILE A 10 -146.10 -72.20 -29.33
CA ILE A 10 -146.85 -72.18 -30.60
C ILE A 10 -147.93 -71.11 -30.48
N THR A 11 -147.97 -70.19 -31.43
CA THR A 11 -148.99 -69.12 -31.51
C THR A 11 -150.11 -69.45 -32.49
N ASP A 12 -150.01 -70.56 -33.22
CA ASP A 12 -151.02 -71.06 -34.16
C ASP A 12 -152.02 -71.97 -33.45
N SER A 13 -153.30 -71.62 -33.50
CA SER A 13 -154.39 -72.29 -32.78
C SER A 13 -154.72 -73.70 -33.30
N ASN A 14 -154.20 -74.10 -34.46
CA ASN A 14 -154.49 -75.42 -35.07
C ASN A 14 -153.54 -76.54 -34.61
N TYR A 15 -152.56 -76.23 -33.75
CA TYR A 15 -151.65 -77.23 -33.18
C TYR A 15 -151.56 -77.08 -31.66
N THR A 16 -151.60 -78.21 -30.95
CA THR A 16 -151.41 -78.24 -29.49
C THR A 16 -150.10 -78.95 -29.14
N LEU A 17 -149.31 -78.36 -28.24
CA LEU A 17 -148.13 -79.03 -27.68
C LEU A 17 -148.61 -80.15 -26.75
N SER A 18 -148.08 -81.36 -26.93
CA SER A 18 -148.53 -82.57 -26.21
C SER A 18 -148.27 -82.53 -24.70
N GLN A 19 -147.55 -81.52 -24.19
CA GLN A 19 -147.41 -81.11 -22.79
C GLN A 19 -147.27 -79.58 -22.74
N SER A 20 -147.84 -78.92 -21.73
CA SER A 20 -148.10 -77.46 -21.67
C SER A 20 -146.87 -76.54 -21.59
N THR A 21 -145.64 -77.05 -21.74
CA THR A 21 -144.42 -76.31 -22.11
C THR A 21 -143.27 -77.31 -22.31
N LYS A 22 -142.51 -77.21 -23.40
CA LYS A 22 -141.17 -77.84 -23.49
C LYS A 22 -140.12 -76.75 -23.28
N THR A 23 -139.43 -76.80 -22.16
CA THR A 23 -138.25 -75.97 -21.90
C THR A 23 -136.99 -76.82 -21.98
N THR A 24 -135.94 -76.30 -22.62
CA THR A 24 -134.59 -76.86 -22.53
C THR A 24 -133.69 -75.82 -21.90
N SER A 25 -132.84 -76.26 -20.98
CA SER A 25 -131.83 -75.40 -20.37
C SER A 25 -130.53 -75.52 -21.16
N PHE A 26 -129.85 -74.40 -21.38
CA PHE A 26 -128.51 -74.37 -21.96
C PHE A 26 -127.62 -73.42 -21.16
N GLU A 27 -126.32 -73.68 -21.20
CA GLU A 27 -125.32 -72.84 -20.54
C GLU A 27 -124.67 -71.93 -21.58
N ILE A 28 -124.60 -70.64 -21.24
CA ILE A 28 -123.73 -69.69 -21.94
C ILE A 28 -122.50 -69.51 -21.07
N THR A 29 -121.36 -70.00 -21.57
CA THR A 29 -120.04 -69.72 -20.99
C THR A 29 -119.54 -68.36 -21.46
N LYS A 30 -118.66 -67.74 -20.69
CA LYS A 30 -118.01 -66.49 -21.10
C LYS A 30 -117.15 -66.75 -22.34
N TYR A 31 -117.08 -65.78 -23.23
CA TYR A 31 -116.19 -65.88 -24.39
C TYR A 31 -114.74 -65.61 -23.93
N GLU A 32 -113.84 -66.53 -24.25
CA GLU A 32 -112.43 -66.43 -23.84
C GLU A 32 -111.68 -65.48 -24.77
N ILE A 33 -111.01 -64.50 -24.17
CA ILE A 33 -110.11 -63.58 -24.86
C ILE A 33 -108.79 -63.54 -24.11
N SER A 34 -107.70 -63.27 -24.83
CA SER A 34 -106.36 -63.23 -24.24
C SER A 34 -105.78 -61.83 -24.33
N VAL A 35 -104.87 -61.53 -23.40
CA VAL A 35 -104.08 -60.31 -23.43
C VAL A 35 -102.77 -60.56 -24.16
N GLU A 36 -102.45 -59.67 -25.10
CA GLU A 36 -101.14 -59.53 -25.69
C GLU A 36 -100.44 -58.32 -25.04
N TRP A 37 -99.26 -58.55 -24.47
CA TRP A 37 -98.50 -57.55 -23.74
C TRP A 37 -97.33 -57.01 -24.55
N THR A 38 -97.04 -55.71 -24.41
CA THR A 38 -95.85 -55.06 -24.97
C THR A 38 -95.15 -54.19 -23.92
N GLY A 39 -93.83 -54.34 -23.81
CA GLY A 39 -92.98 -53.63 -22.86
C GLY A 39 -92.54 -54.55 -21.73
N ASP A 40 -91.39 -55.19 -21.91
CA ASP A 40 -90.81 -56.13 -20.94
C ASP A 40 -89.83 -55.41 -19.99
N GLU A 41 -89.12 -54.42 -20.52
CA GLU A 41 -88.11 -53.66 -19.81
C GLU A 41 -88.30 -52.16 -20.06
N PHE A 42 -88.09 -51.38 -19.01
CA PHE A 42 -88.07 -49.93 -19.05
C PHE A 42 -86.79 -49.43 -18.37
N ILE A 43 -86.37 -48.22 -18.68
CA ILE A 43 -85.28 -47.55 -17.96
C ILE A 43 -85.90 -46.51 -17.04
N TYR A 44 -85.48 -46.50 -15.77
CA TYR A 44 -85.93 -45.52 -14.80
C TYR A 44 -85.87 -44.10 -15.37
N ASN A 45 -86.98 -43.38 -15.30
CA ASN A 45 -87.10 -42.04 -15.87
C ASN A 45 -87.86 -41.05 -14.96
N ASN A 46 -87.99 -41.38 -13.67
CA ASN A 46 -88.75 -40.63 -12.67
C ASN A 46 -90.22 -40.40 -13.09
N SER A 47 -90.85 -41.40 -13.71
CA SER A 47 -92.26 -41.39 -14.06
C SER A 47 -92.83 -42.81 -13.98
N LYS A 48 -94.13 -42.92 -13.73
CA LYS A 48 -94.80 -44.23 -13.67
C LYS A 48 -94.74 -44.90 -15.05
N GLN A 49 -94.16 -46.09 -15.09
CA GLN A 49 -94.02 -46.95 -16.27
C GLN A 49 -94.83 -48.22 -16.08
N GLN A 50 -95.39 -48.72 -17.17
CA GLN A 50 -96.06 -50.02 -17.19
C GLN A 50 -96.12 -50.57 -18.62
N PRO A 51 -96.13 -51.90 -18.78
CA PRO A 51 -96.46 -52.56 -20.02
C PRO A 51 -97.82 -52.09 -20.56
N THR A 52 -97.96 -52.12 -21.87
CA THR A 52 -99.24 -51.89 -22.54
C THR A 52 -99.85 -53.23 -22.92
N ALA A 53 -101.17 -53.30 -22.85
CA ALA A 53 -101.92 -54.52 -23.09
C ALA A 53 -102.93 -54.29 -24.21
N LYS A 54 -103.07 -55.27 -25.11
CA LYS A 54 -104.10 -55.30 -26.14
C LYS A 54 -104.88 -56.60 -26.04
N ILE A 55 -106.18 -56.52 -26.31
CA ILE A 55 -107.03 -57.71 -26.35
C ILE A 55 -106.84 -58.39 -27.70
N ASN A 56 -106.56 -59.69 -27.69
CA ASN A 56 -106.58 -60.54 -28.86
C ASN A 56 -107.84 -61.43 -28.85
N GLY A 57 -108.48 -61.59 -30.02
CA GLY A 57 -109.67 -62.43 -30.19
C GLY A 57 -111.03 -61.73 -30.01
N LEU A 58 -111.11 -60.39 -30.08
CA LEU A 58 -112.39 -59.67 -30.11
C LEU A 58 -113.21 -60.04 -31.36
N GLY A 59 -114.47 -60.46 -31.16
CA GLY A 59 -115.45 -60.63 -32.24
C GLY A 59 -115.95 -59.28 -32.78
N VAL A 60 -116.98 -59.30 -33.63
CA VAL A 60 -117.60 -58.09 -34.23
C VAL A 60 -118.36 -57.18 -33.24
N ASP A 61 -118.41 -57.55 -31.96
CA ASP A 61 -119.20 -56.91 -30.91
C ASP A 61 -118.41 -55.82 -30.17
N GLY A 62 -118.26 -54.66 -30.82
CA GLY A 62 -117.98 -53.37 -30.18
C GLY A 62 -116.60 -53.18 -29.52
N VAL A 63 -116.32 -51.94 -29.14
CA VAL A 63 -115.07 -51.54 -28.49
C VAL A 63 -115.11 -51.88 -26.99
N ILE A 64 -114.21 -52.75 -26.51
CA ILE A 64 -114.02 -53.04 -25.08
C ILE A 64 -112.84 -52.25 -24.55
N THR A 65 -113.02 -51.61 -23.39
CA THR A 65 -111.93 -50.92 -22.69
C THR A 65 -111.18 -51.89 -21.79
N LEU A 66 -109.90 -52.11 -22.08
CA LEU A 66 -108.97 -52.83 -21.22
C LEU A 66 -108.29 -51.84 -20.26
N THR A 67 -108.18 -52.19 -18.98
CA THR A 67 -107.44 -51.39 -17.99
C THR A 67 -106.19 -52.12 -17.54
N VAL A 68 -105.05 -51.44 -17.57
CA VAL A 68 -103.78 -51.94 -17.02
C VAL A 68 -103.48 -51.24 -15.71
N SER A 69 -103.28 -52.03 -14.66
CA SER A 69 -102.86 -51.61 -13.32
C SER A 69 -101.51 -52.23 -12.95
N GLY A 70 -100.92 -51.83 -11.82
CA GLY A 70 -99.63 -52.37 -11.38
C GLY A 70 -98.38 -51.67 -11.94
N GLY A 71 -98.54 -50.51 -12.60
CA GLY A 71 -97.38 -49.70 -12.98
C GLY A 71 -96.57 -49.20 -11.79
N ALA A 72 -95.26 -49.08 -12.00
CA ALA A 72 -94.29 -48.71 -10.99
C ALA A 72 -93.40 -47.56 -11.48
N THR A 73 -92.70 -46.90 -10.56
CA THR A 73 -91.77 -45.81 -10.89
C THR A 73 -90.33 -46.21 -10.58
N ASP A 74 -90.10 -46.91 -9.48
CA ASP A 74 -88.77 -47.31 -9.02
C ASP A 74 -88.21 -48.50 -9.82
N ALA A 75 -86.88 -48.56 -9.91
CA ALA A 75 -86.18 -49.69 -10.49
C ALA A 75 -86.44 -50.99 -9.71
N GLY A 76 -86.45 -52.10 -10.43
CA GLY A 76 -86.73 -53.43 -9.91
C GLY A 76 -87.78 -54.18 -10.73
N SER A 77 -88.11 -55.38 -10.26
CA SER A 77 -89.09 -56.26 -10.88
C SER A 77 -90.50 -55.97 -10.38
N HIS A 78 -91.46 -55.85 -11.30
CA HIS A 78 -92.84 -55.48 -11.03
C HIS A 78 -93.82 -56.35 -11.83
N ILE A 79 -95.10 -56.36 -11.43
CA ILE A 79 -96.16 -57.12 -12.11
C ILE A 79 -97.29 -56.16 -12.51
N ALA A 80 -97.58 -56.10 -13.81
CA ALA A 80 -98.74 -55.40 -14.34
C ALA A 80 -99.92 -56.36 -14.51
N ILE A 81 -101.12 -55.87 -14.22
CA ILE A 81 -102.35 -56.66 -14.27
C ILE A 81 -103.35 -56.00 -15.21
N ALA A 82 -103.75 -56.75 -16.25
CA ALA A 82 -104.81 -56.40 -17.17
C ALA A 82 -106.15 -56.88 -16.64
N SER A 83 -107.13 -55.99 -16.61
CA SER A 83 -108.49 -56.27 -16.17
C SER A 83 -109.51 -55.69 -17.14
N LEU A 84 -110.68 -56.31 -17.18
CA LEU A 84 -111.83 -55.85 -17.94
C LEU A 84 -113.07 -55.88 -17.04
N SER A 85 -113.96 -54.91 -17.23
CA SER A 85 -115.22 -54.80 -16.48
C SER A 85 -116.39 -55.55 -17.13
N ASN A 86 -116.20 -56.07 -18.35
CA ASN A 86 -117.25 -56.74 -19.11
C ASN A 86 -117.44 -58.20 -18.66
N ASN A 87 -118.56 -58.47 -17.99
CA ASN A 87 -118.86 -59.80 -17.44
C ASN A 87 -119.10 -60.91 -18.49
N ASN A 88 -119.21 -60.58 -19.78
CA ASN A 88 -119.38 -61.56 -20.85
C ASN A 88 -118.08 -62.25 -21.26
N TYR A 89 -116.93 -61.71 -20.89
CA TYR A 89 -115.61 -62.21 -21.29
C TYR A 89 -114.83 -62.80 -20.12
N LEU A 90 -114.09 -63.87 -20.40
CA LEU A 90 -113.05 -64.41 -19.52
C LEU A 90 -111.70 -63.97 -20.09
N LEU A 91 -110.93 -63.21 -19.31
CA LEU A 91 -109.63 -62.70 -19.73
C LEU A 91 -108.52 -63.67 -19.29
N LEU A 92 -107.70 -64.11 -20.24
CA LEU A 92 -106.54 -64.98 -20.00
C LEU A 92 -105.23 -64.19 -20.17
N ASN A 93 -104.14 -64.68 -19.55
CA ASN A 93 -102.82 -64.02 -19.50
C ASN A 93 -102.88 -62.61 -18.88
N THR A 94 -103.59 -62.47 -17.77
CA THR A 94 -103.89 -61.18 -17.13
C THR A 94 -102.70 -60.54 -16.43
N GLU A 95 -101.58 -61.23 -16.28
CA GLU A 95 -100.40 -60.73 -15.58
C GLU A 95 -99.20 -60.66 -16.51
N LYS A 96 -98.36 -59.64 -16.29
CA LYS A 96 -97.10 -59.44 -16.99
C LYS A 96 -96.03 -58.97 -16.01
N GLU A 97 -95.01 -59.79 -15.82
CA GLU A 97 -93.76 -59.36 -15.20
C GLU A 97 -93.04 -58.39 -16.14
N PHE A 98 -92.55 -57.29 -15.58
CA PHE A 98 -91.72 -56.32 -16.27
C PHE A 98 -90.65 -55.78 -15.33
N GLU A 99 -89.54 -55.33 -15.88
CA GLU A 99 -88.42 -54.78 -15.12
C GLU A 99 -88.23 -53.30 -15.44
N ILE A 100 -88.04 -52.49 -14.40
CA ILE A 100 -87.51 -51.14 -14.55
C ILE A 100 -86.02 -51.23 -14.20
N LEU A 101 -85.17 -51.13 -15.20
CA LEU A 101 -83.72 -51.14 -15.02
C LEU A 101 -83.27 -49.80 -14.41
N PRO A 102 -82.30 -49.81 -13.47
CA PRO A 102 -81.70 -48.60 -12.95
C PRO A 102 -81.14 -47.73 -14.08
N LYS A 103 -81.30 -46.41 -13.96
CA LYS A 103 -80.78 -45.48 -14.96
C LYS A 103 -79.26 -45.35 -14.83
N SER A 104 -78.55 -45.57 -15.93
CA SER A 104 -77.11 -45.34 -15.98
C SER A 104 -76.77 -43.86 -15.84
N ILE A 105 -75.91 -43.54 -14.88
CA ILE A 105 -75.36 -42.22 -14.63
C ILE A 105 -73.83 -42.24 -14.73
N SER A 106 -73.24 -41.05 -14.81
CA SER A 106 -71.79 -40.87 -14.84
C SER A 106 -71.34 -39.88 -13.76
N VAL A 107 -70.07 -39.96 -13.38
CA VAL A 107 -69.46 -39.04 -12.43
C VAL A 107 -68.59 -38.03 -13.17
N GLU A 108 -68.75 -36.76 -12.82
CA GLU A 108 -67.83 -35.68 -13.18
C GLU A 108 -66.99 -35.32 -11.95
N TRP A 109 -65.66 -35.40 -12.08
CA TRP A 109 -64.72 -35.13 -11.01
C TRP A 109 -64.13 -33.72 -11.12
N SER A 110 -63.98 -33.05 -9.97
CA SER A 110 -63.26 -31.78 -9.85
C SER A 110 -62.30 -31.81 -8.66
N LYS A 111 -61.38 -30.84 -8.60
CA LYS A 111 -60.31 -30.79 -7.58
C LYS A 111 -59.44 -32.06 -7.54
N THR A 112 -59.08 -32.59 -8.70
CA THR A 112 -58.16 -33.74 -8.86
C THR A 112 -56.68 -33.37 -8.69
N SER A 113 -56.38 -32.09 -8.48
CA SER A 113 -55.07 -31.61 -8.03
C SER A 113 -55.30 -30.70 -6.83
N LEU A 114 -54.74 -31.09 -5.70
CA LEU A 114 -54.86 -30.43 -4.41
C LEU A 114 -53.47 -30.02 -3.93
N THR A 115 -53.41 -29.15 -2.92
CA THR A 115 -52.16 -28.80 -2.23
C THR A 115 -52.27 -29.26 -0.79
N TYR A 116 -51.17 -29.79 -0.25
CA TYR A 116 -51.08 -30.25 1.12
C TYR A 116 -51.58 -29.19 2.11
N SER A 117 -52.48 -29.57 3.01
CA SER A 117 -53.05 -28.68 4.04
C SER A 117 -52.99 -29.24 5.47
N GLY A 118 -52.45 -30.45 5.65
CA GLY A 118 -52.38 -31.14 6.95
C GLY A 118 -53.68 -31.82 7.41
N ILE A 119 -54.71 -31.86 6.56
CA ILE A 119 -56.00 -32.55 6.83
C ILE A 119 -56.32 -33.54 5.69
N PRO A 120 -57.19 -34.55 5.89
CA PRO A 120 -57.65 -35.41 4.81
C PRO A 120 -58.31 -34.63 3.67
N GLN A 121 -57.93 -34.91 2.42
CA GLN A 121 -58.43 -34.26 1.21
C GLN A 121 -58.80 -35.31 0.16
N LYS A 122 -59.82 -35.00 -0.64
CA LYS A 122 -60.30 -35.82 -1.76
C LYS A 122 -60.92 -34.94 -2.85
N PRO A 123 -60.96 -35.41 -4.11
CA PRO A 123 -61.67 -34.71 -5.18
C PRO A 123 -63.19 -34.69 -4.92
N ILE A 124 -63.88 -33.79 -5.61
CA ILE A 124 -65.34 -33.63 -5.50
C ILE A 124 -65.99 -34.35 -6.69
N ALA A 125 -66.96 -35.21 -6.40
CA ALA A 125 -67.78 -35.91 -7.39
C ALA A 125 -69.13 -35.20 -7.60
N ALA A 126 -69.55 -35.06 -8.86
CA ALA A 126 -70.90 -34.64 -9.23
C ALA A 126 -71.52 -35.67 -10.16
N LEU A 127 -72.79 -36.04 -9.93
CA LEU A 127 -73.50 -36.97 -10.79
C LEU A 127 -74.09 -36.26 -12.02
N LYS A 128 -74.03 -36.92 -13.18
CA LYS A 128 -74.68 -36.48 -14.43
C LYS A 128 -75.76 -37.47 -14.85
N ASN A 129 -76.73 -36.97 -15.60
CA ASN A 129 -77.88 -37.73 -16.13
C ASN A 129 -78.89 -38.23 -15.08
N VAL A 130 -78.84 -37.68 -13.86
CA VAL A 130 -79.91 -37.80 -12.85
C VAL A 130 -81.18 -37.15 -13.41
N CYS A 131 -82.34 -37.79 -13.23
CA CYS A 131 -83.62 -37.27 -13.70
C CYS A 131 -83.97 -35.94 -13.00
N ASN A 132 -84.66 -35.06 -13.71
CA ASN A 132 -85.08 -33.78 -13.13
C ASN A 132 -86.04 -34.02 -11.96
N GLY A 133 -85.80 -33.35 -10.83
CA GLY A 133 -86.57 -33.52 -9.60
C GLY A 133 -86.00 -34.55 -8.61
N ASP A 134 -85.05 -35.40 -9.04
CA ASP A 134 -84.38 -36.35 -8.14
C ASP A 134 -83.14 -35.74 -7.48
N SER A 135 -82.86 -36.20 -6.26
CA SER A 135 -81.67 -35.83 -5.50
C SER A 135 -80.95 -37.11 -5.05
N VAL A 136 -79.89 -37.46 -5.76
CA VAL A 136 -79.06 -38.63 -5.45
C VAL A 136 -77.81 -38.18 -4.71
N GLU A 137 -77.60 -38.68 -3.51
CA GLU A 137 -76.39 -38.41 -2.72
C GLU A 137 -75.23 -39.28 -3.21
N VAL A 138 -74.11 -38.64 -3.56
CA VAL A 138 -72.86 -39.32 -3.91
C VAL A 138 -71.89 -39.28 -2.74
N THR A 139 -71.40 -40.45 -2.33
CA THR A 139 -70.33 -40.58 -1.35
C THR A 139 -69.00 -40.81 -2.06
N VAL A 140 -67.94 -40.12 -1.62
CA VAL A 140 -66.57 -40.29 -2.12
C VAL A 140 -65.66 -40.87 -1.05
N THR A 141 -64.99 -41.97 -1.38
CA THR A 141 -63.97 -42.64 -0.56
C THR A 141 -62.58 -42.47 -1.20
N GLY A 142 -61.51 -42.79 -0.46
CA GLY A 142 -60.12 -42.69 -0.94
C GLY A 142 -59.41 -41.37 -0.59
N GLU A 143 -59.83 -40.69 0.49
CA GLU A 143 -59.13 -39.48 0.96
C GLU A 143 -57.71 -39.75 1.44
N GLN A 144 -56.85 -38.74 1.28
CA GLN A 144 -55.45 -38.79 1.64
C GLN A 144 -55.04 -37.50 2.33
N THR A 145 -54.07 -37.59 3.23
CA THR A 145 -53.57 -36.42 3.98
C THR A 145 -52.23 -35.94 3.44
N PHE A 146 -51.34 -36.85 3.02
CA PHE A 146 -49.97 -36.54 2.64
C PHE A 146 -49.84 -36.18 1.17
N ALA A 147 -48.86 -35.34 0.86
CA ALA A 147 -48.47 -35.07 -0.51
C ALA A 147 -48.07 -36.37 -1.22
N GLY A 148 -48.58 -36.54 -2.45
CA GLY A 148 -48.41 -37.76 -3.21
C GLY A 148 -49.08 -37.66 -4.58
N VAL A 149 -48.66 -38.54 -5.47
CA VAL A 149 -49.18 -38.63 -6.84
C VAL A 149 -49.84 -39.98 -7.05
N GLY A 150 -50.92 -40.01 -7.83
CA GLY A 150 -51.55 -41.28 -8.19
C GLY A 150 -52.53 -41.84 -7.17
N TYR A 151 -53.04 -41.02 -6.24
CA TYR A 151 -54.09 -41.48 -5.33
C TYR A 151 -55.40 -41.73 -6.08
N GLU A 152 -56.20 -42.68 -5.61
CA GLU A 152 -57.48 -43.03 -6.25
C GLU A 152 -58.66 -42.68 -5.34
N ALA A 153 -59.67 -42.04 -5.92
CA ALA A 153 -60.94 -41.76 -5.27
C ALA A 153 -62.08 -42.52 -5.99
N THR A 154 -63.02 -43.04 -5.21
CA THR A 154 -64.15 -43.83 -5.72
C THR A 154 -65.47 -43.20 -5.30
N ALA A 155 -66.37 -43.01 -6.27
CA ALA A 155 -67.74 -42.57 -6.04
C ALA A 155 -68.68 -43.77 -5.87
N SER A 156 -69.61 -43.65 -4.92
CA SER A 156 -70.68 -44.61 -4.68
C SER A 156 -71.99 -43.90 -4.39
N ILE A 157 -73.10 -44.53 -4.78
CA ILE A 157 -74.46 -44.12 -4.48
C ILE A 157 -75.17 -45.28 -3.79
N THR A 158 -76.20 -44.99 -2.99
CA THR A 158 -77.06 -46.00 -2.36
C THR A 158 -78.45 -46.07 -2.97
N ASP A 159 -78.76 -45.17 -3.91
CA ASP A 159 -80.06 -45.11 -4.59
C ASP A 159 -80.16 -46.24 -5.63
N GLY A 160 -81.12 -47.15 -5.42
CA GLY A 160 -81.35 -48.32 -6.29
C GLY A 160 -81.93 -47.98 -7.66
N ASN A 161 -82.43 -46.76 -7.87
CA ASN A 161 -82.96 -46.31 -9.16
C ASN A 161 -81.85 -45.93 -10.16
N TYR A 162 -80.61 -45.89 -9.71
CA TYR A 162 -79.47 -45.44 -10.48
C TYR A 162 -78.28 -46.39 -10.39
N VAL A 163 -77.47 -46.43 -11.44
CA VAL A 163 -76.20 -47.19 -11.46
C VAL A 163 -75.10 -46.34 -12.08
N ILE A 164 -73.93 -46.28 -11.44
CA ILE A 164 -72.76 -45.57 -11.99
C ILE A 164 -72.02 -46.50 -12.94
N GLU A 165 -72.13 -46.24 -14.24
CA GLU A 165 -71.49 -47.06 -15.29
C GLU A 165 -70.21 -46.42 -15.85
N GLN A 166 -70.01 -45.11 -15.62
CA GLN A 166 -68.88 -44.37 -16.19
C GLN A 166 -68.19 -43.48 -15.16
N ASN A 167 -66.86 -43.41 -15.25
CA ASN A 167 -66.00 -42.56 -14.41
C ASN A 167 -66.16 -42.78 -12.90
N LYS A 168 -66.49 -44.01 -12.49
CA LYS A 168 -66.70 -44.37 -11.07
C LYS A 168 -65.49 -44.05 -10.19
N THR A 169 -64.28 -44.12 -10.75
CA THR A 169 -63.03 -43.77 -10.08
C THR A 169 -62.32 -42.63 -10.80
N THR A 170 -61.49 -41.88 -10.06
CA THR A 170 -60.52 -40.93 -10.62
C THR A 170 -59.20 -41.01 -9.89
N VAL A 171 -58.13 -40.71 -10.61
CA VAL A 171 -56.83 -40.43 -9.99
C VAL A 171 -56.76 -38.96 -9.59
N PHE A 172 -56.12 -38.66 -8.46
CA PHE A 172 -55.84 -37.31 -7.99
C PHE A 172 -54.46 -37.20 -7.34
N ASN A 173 -53.94 -35.97 -7.27
CA ASN A 173 -52.64 -35.67 -6.68
C ASN A 173 -52.81 -34.66 -5.52
N ILE A 174 -51.99 -34.79 -4.49
CA ILE A 174 -51.78 -33.77 -3.47
C ILE A 174 -50.34 -33.27 -3.64
N LEU A 175 -50.18 -32.05 -4.14
CA LEU A 175 -48.88 -31.42 -4.32
C LEU A 175 -48.33 -30.94 -2.97
N PRO A 176 -47.00 -31.01 -2.74
CA PRO A 176 -46.37 -30.42 -1.56
C PRO A 176 -46.70 -28.93 -1.41
N LEU A 177 -46.83 -28.46 -0.16
CA LEU A 177 -47.02 -27.05 0.15
C LEU A 177 -45.68 -26.31 0.06
N SER A 178 -45.62 -25.27 -0.78
CA SER A 178 -44.43 -24.43 -0.88
C SER A 178 -44.33 -23.43 0.28
N VAL A 179 -43.18 -23.40 0.94
CA VAL A 179 -42.88 -22.51 2.07
C VAL A 179 -41.67 -21.65 1.74
N THR A 180 -41.80 -20.34 1.87
CA THR A 180 -40.71 -19.39 1.60
C THR A 180 -39.84 -19.19 2.84
N ILE A 181 -38.54 -19.41 2.70
CA ILE A 181 -37.55 -19.17 3.75
C ILE A 181 -37.20 -17.67 3.82
N GLN A 182 -37.15 -17.15 5.03
CA GLN A 182 -36.63 -15.83 5.39
C GLN A 182 -35.29 -16.01 6.11
N TRP A 183 -34.30 -15.18 5.76
CA TRP A 183 -32.95 -15.27 6.30
C TRP A 183 -32.57 -14.02 7.08
N ASP A 184 -31.98 -14.23 8.25
CA ASP A 184 -31.44 -13.19 9.13
C ASP A 184 -29.98 -13.48 9.50
N ASN A 185 -29.27 -12.49 10.07
CA ASN A 185 -27.86 -12.57 10.45
C ASN A 185 -26.95 -12.95 9.27
N LEU A 186 -26.95 -12.12 8.22
CA LEU A 186 -26.15 -12.35 7.00
C LEU A 186 -24.76 -11.71 7.04
N LEU A 187 -24.45 -10.92 8.08
CA LEU A 187 -23.18 -10.24 8.24
C LEU A 187 -22.59 -10.57 9.61
N PHE A 188 -21.36 -11.07 9.61
CA PHE A 188 -20.61 -11.39 10.82
C PHE A 188 -19.25 -10.70 10.81
N ILE A 189 -18.67 -10.55 12.00
CA ILE A 189 -17.27 -10.16 12.19
C ILE A 189 -16.52 -11.39 12.67
N TYR A 190 -15.30 -11.59 12.16
CA TYR A 190 -14.45 -12.69 12.59
C TYR A 190 -14.19 -12.66 14.11
N ASP A 191 -14.44 -13.79 14.77
CA ASP A 191 -14.20 -14.00 16.19
C ASP A 191 -13.76 -15.45 16.52
N LYS A 192 -13.32 -16.20 15.50
CA LYS A 192 -12.88 -17.59 15.60
C LYS A 192 -13.97 -18.60 15.99
N THR A 193 -15.25 -18.22 15.88
CA THR A 193 -16.39 -19.13 16.06
C THR A 193 -17.14 -19.38 14.76
N ALA A 194 -17.75 -20.56 14.63
CA ALA A 194 -18.54 -20.93 13.45
C ALA A 194 -19.76 -20.01 13.30
N LYS A 195 -19.98 -19.48 12.09
CA LYS A 195 -21.08 -18.56 11.79
C LYS A 195 -22.16 -19.22 10.96
N THR A 196 -23.39 -19.09 11.43
CA THR A 196 -24.58 -19.67 10.79
C THR A 196 -25.68 -18.61 10.77
N PRO A 197 -26.13 -18.16 9.58
CA PRO A 197 -27.33 -17.36 9.43
C PRO A 197 -28.57 -18.06 10.00
N THR A 198 -29.55 -17.29 10.43
CA THR A 198 -30.80 -17.84 10.95
C THR A 198 -31.80 -17.97 9.81
N ALA A 199 -32.37 -19.17 9.63
CA ALA A 199 -33.47 -19.41 8.69
C ALA A 199 -34.80 -19.51 9.45
N SER A 200 -35.81 -18.78 8.98
CA SER A 200 -37.19 -18.84 9.49
C SER A 200 -38.19 -18.95 8.33
N PHE A 201 -39.45 -19.24 8.65
CA PHE A 201 -40.52 -19.42 7.67
C PHE A 201 -41.88 -19.10 8.32
N SER A 202 -42.91 -18.94 7.49
CA SER A 202 -44.31 -18.77 7.92
C SER A 202 -45.27 -19.51 6.98
N GLY A 203 -46.50 -19.78 7.44
CA GLY A 203 -47.56 -20.35 6.60
C GLY A 203 -47.52 -21.88 6.40
N VAL A 204 -47.32 -22.65 7.46
CA VAL A 204 -47.37 -24.13 7.42
C VAL A 204 -48.79 -24.67 7.44
N GLY A 205 -48.95 -25.95 7.06
CA GLY A 205 -50.21 -26.67 7.21
C GLY A 205 -50.66 -26.77 8.67
N THR A 206 -51.88 -27.25 8.87
CA THR A 206 -52.49 -27.40 10.22
C THR A 206 -51.75 -28.40 11.11
N ASP A 207 -50.90 -29.24 10.54
CA ASP A 207 -50.00 -30.18 11.21
C ASP A 207 -48.79 -29.50 11.85
N GLY A 208 -48.41 -28.29 11.41
CA GLY A 208 -47.40 -27.43 12.04
C GLY A 208 -45.96 -27.98 12.06
N LEU A 209 -45.69 -29.13 11.46
CA LEU A 209 -44.44 -29.90 11.64
C LEU A 209 -43.50 -29.76 10.43
N ILE A 210 -42.75 -28.66 10.41
CA ILE A 210 -41.56 -28.53 9.57
C ILE A 210 -40.39 -28.12 10.47
N THR A 211 -39.32 -28.92 10.43
CA THR A 211 -38.05 -28.62 11.09
C THR A 211 -37.04 -28.28 10.01
N LEU A 212 -36.46 -27.08 10.09
CA LEU A 212 -35.39 -26.69 9.19
C LEU A 212 -34.04 -27.13 9.72
N SER A 213 -33.16 -27.52 8.81
CA SER A 213 -31.72 -27.67 9.07
C SER A 213 -30.96 -26.72 8.15
N VAL A 214 -30.05 -25.93 8.72
CA VAL A 214 -29.20 -24.98 7.99
C VAL A 214 -27.80 -25.55 7.87
N SER A 215 -27.33 -25.72 6.64
CA SER A 215 -25.94 -26.02 6.32
C SER A 215 -25.17 -24.71 6.17
N ALA A 216 -24.37 -24.39 7.19
CA ALA A 216 -23.41 -23.27 7.26
C ALA A 216 -22.34 -23.63 8.33
N GLY A 217 -21.62 -22.64 8.87
CA GLY A 217 -20.66 -22.88 9.97
C GLY A 217 -19.23 -22.46 9.66
N GLU A 218 -19.01 -21.71 8.59
CA GLU A 218 -17.70 -21.16 8.25
C GLU A 218 -17.19 -20.24 9.36
N VAL A 219 -15.88 -20.25 9.57
CA VAL A 219 -15.21 -19.50 10.66
C VAL A 219 -14.42 -18.32 10.10
N ASN A 220 -13.75 -18.51 8.97
CA ASN A 220 -12.81 -17.53 8.41
C ASN A 220 -13.52 -16.45 7.58
N VAL A 221 -12.87 -15.32 7.39
CA VAL A 221 -13.34 -14.24 6.52
C VAL A 221 -13.61 -14.75 5.12
N GLY A 222 -14.73 -14.31 4.55
CA GLY A 222 -15.14 -14.68 3.20
C GLY A 222 -16.62 -14.44 2.96
N ASN A 223 -17.02 -14.75 1.73
CA ASN A 223 -18.41 -14.78 1.30
C ASN A 223 -18.81 -16.24 1.08
N TYR A 224 -19.94 -16.64 1.66
CA TYR A 224 -20.39 -18.02 1.73
C TYR A 224 -21.88 -18.12 1.44
N ILE A 225 -22.35 -19.35 1.19
CA ILE A 225 -23.76 -19.64 0.93
C ILE A 225 -24.28 -20.57 2.03
N ALA A 226 -25.29 -20.11 2.76
CA ALA A 226 -26.05 -20.96 3.68
C ALA A 226 -27.20 -21.64 2.92
N ARG A 227 -27.51 -22.89 3.29
CA ARG A 227 -28.60 -23.66 2.67
C ARG A 227 -29.55 -24.24 3.72
N ALA A 228 -30.83 -23.87 3.63
CA ALA A 228 -31.90 -24.48 4.40
C ALA A 228 -32.39 -25.76 3.72
N SER A 229 -32.74 -26.76 4.53
CA SER A 229 -33.31 -28.03 4.09
C SER A 229 -34.36 -28.48 5.08
N CYS A 230 -35.34 -29.27 4.61
CA CYS A 230 -36.29 -29.97 5.46
C CYS A 230 -36.44 -31.40 4.96
N SER A 231 -36.68 -32.35 5.88
CA SER A 231 -36.86 -33.77 5.56
C SER A 231 -38.32 -34.14 5.27
N ASN A 232 -39.27 -33.23 5.51
CA ASN A 232 -40.69 -33.48 5.35
C ASN A 232 -41.10 -33.31 3.88
N SER A 233 -41.38 -34.43 3.19
CA SER A 233 -41.76 -34.45 1.77
C SER A 233 -43.09 -33.77 1.45
N ASN A 234 -43.90 -33.43 2.46
CA ASN A 234 -45.14 -32.67 2.28
C ASN A 234 -44.89 -31.18 1.99
N TYR A 235 -43.63 -30.74 2.09
CA TYR A 235 -43.24 -29.35 1.91
C TYR A 235 -42.14 -29.21 0.85
N THR A 236 -42.17 -28.09 0.13
CA THR A 236 -41.07 -27.65 -0.73
C THR A 236 -40.58 -26.28 -0.28
N LEU A 237 -39.26 -26.06 -0.24
CA LEU A 237 -38.68 -24.79 0.20
C LEU A 237 -38.45 -23.86 -0.99
N LEU A 238 -38.94 -22.62 -0.88
CA LEU A 238 -38.58 -21.50 -1.75
C LEU A 238 -37.52 -20.64 -1.06
N ASN A 239 -36.58 -20.06 -1.82
CA ASN A 239 -35.44 -19.29 -1.28
C ASN A 239 -34.59 -20.07 -0.27
N ALA A 240 -34.36 -21.36 -0.54
CA ALA A 240 -33.63 -22.25 0.35
C ALA A 240 -32.13 -21.93 0.52
N THR A 241 -31.61 -20.89 -0.14
CA THR A 241 -30.21 -20.45 -0.03
C THR A 241 -30.11 -18.96 0.22
N ALA A 242 -29.10 -18.53 0.98
CA ALA A 242 -28.73 -17.12 1.14
C ALA A 242 -27.21 -16.93 1.19
N GLU A 243 -26.74 -15.85 0.60
CA GLU A 243 -25.36 -15.40 0.75
C GLU A 243 -25.16 -14.71 2.09
N TYR A 244 -24.07 -15.02 2.78
CA TYR A 244 -23.66 -14.33 4.01
C TYR A 244 -22.16 -14.07 3.98
N SER A 245 -21.70 -13.08 4.74
CA SER A 245 -20.27 -12.74 4.79
C SER A 245 -19.74 -12.66 6.22
N ILE A 246 -18.46 -13.02 6.34
CA ILE A 246 -17.66 -12.85 7.54
C ILE A 246 -16.60 -11.80 7.20
N THR A 247 -16.69 -10.64 7.84
CA THR A 247 -15.79 -9.51 7.62
C THR A 247 -14.58 -9.58 8.56
N PRO A 248 -13.41 -9.08 8.13
CA PRO A 248 -12.22 -9.06 8.97
C PRO A 248 -12.45 -8.32 10.28
N LYS A 249 -11.84 -8.82 11.35
CA LYS A 249 -11.79 -8.10 12.62
C LYS A 249 -10.75 -6.99 12.52
N THR A 250 -11.15 -5.74 12.77
CA THR A 250 -10.22 -4.62 12.79
C THR A 250 -9.32 -4.68 14.02
N VAL A 251 -8.01 -4.46 13.82
CA VAL A 251 -7.00 -4.34 14.89
C VAL A 251 -6.22 -3.04 14.74
N GLU A 252 -5.82 -2.46 15.86
CA GLU A 252 -4.93 -1.30 15.91
C GLU A 252 -3.49 -1.74 16.08
N LEU A 253 -2.54 -0.98 15.54
CA LEU A 253 -1.11 -1.26 15.70
C LEU A 253 -0.50 -0.49 16.86
N VAL A 254 0.35 -1.16 17.61
CA VAL A 254 1.23 -0.55 18.61
C VAL A 254 2.60 -0.39 17.99
N TRP A 255 3.08 0.86 17.92
CA TRP A 255 4.38 1.20 17.33
C TRP A 255 5.43 1.45 18.40
N SER A 256 6.65 1.01 18.16
CA SER A 256 7.85 1.28 18.97
C SER A 256 8.99 1.83 18.10
N ASP A 257 10.04 2.35 18.74
CA ASP A 257 11.23 2.90 18.06
C ASP A 257 10.91 4.04 17.08
N THR A 258 9.92 4.88 17.40
CA THR A 258 9.49 6.01 16.56
C THR A 258 10.41 7.23 16.66
N SER A 259 11.38 7.21 17.58
CA SER A 259 12.50 8.14 17.59
C SER A 259 13.79 7.37 17.86
N VAL A 260 14.76 7.50 16.97
CA VAL A 260 16.07 6.87 17.06
C VAL A 260 17.14 7.89 16.70
N THR A 261 18.38 7.70 17.13
CA THR A 261 19.50 8.56 16.73
C THR A 261 20.19 8.00 15.47
N TYR A 262 20.64 8.88 14.59
CA TYR A 262 21.46 8.52 13.44
C TYR A 262 22.66 7.67 13.88
N ASN A 263 22.81 6.49 13.28
CA ASN A 263 23.86 5.53 13.60
C ASN A 263 24.60 5.02 12.35
N GLY A 264 24.38 5.63 11.19
CA GLY A 264 24.97 5.22 9.90
C GLY A 264 24.34 3.96 9.28
N LEU A 265 23.30 3.37 9.88
CA LEU A 265 22.60 2.20 9.37
C LEU A 265 21.15 2.52 8.97
N SER A 266 20.52 1.63 8.19
CA SER A 266 19.11 1.76 7.85
C SER A 266 18.23 1.49 9.07
N GLN A 267 17.32 2.41 9.39
CA GLN A 267 16.47 2.39 10.57
C GLN A 267 15.00 2.58 10.19
N LYS A 268 14.12 1.92 10.93
CA LYS A 268 12.66 2.06 10.86
C LYS A 268 12.07 1.71 12.23
N PRO A 269 10.89 2.21 12.57
CA PRO A 269 10.17 1.76 13.75
C PRO A 269 9.71 0.29 13.59
N SER A 270 9.36 -0.32 14.71
CA SER A 270 8.71 -1.63 14.76
C SER A 270 7.22 -1.46 15.07
N ALA A 271 6.40 -2.43 14.68
CA ALA A 271 4.97 -2.43 14.96
C ALA A 271 4.49 -3.85 15.27
N GLU A 272 3.53 -3.94 16.18
CA GLU A 272 2.87 -5.18 16.56
C GLU A 272 1.34 -4.99 16.52
N ALA A 273 0.60 -6.07 16.28
CA ALA A 273 -0.86 -6.03 16.38
C ALA A 273 -1.25 -5.86 17.85
N GLY A 274 -1.97 -4.78 18.16
CA GLY A 274 -2.40 -4.45 19.50
C GLY A 274 -3.58 -5.28 19.99
N ASP A 275 -4.26 -4.76 21.01
CA ASP A 275 -5.44 -5.38 21.59
C ASP A 275 -6.54 -5.54 20.52
N GLY A 276 -7.13 -6.73 20.45
CA GLY A 276 -8.18 -7.07 19.47
C GLY A 276 -7.92 -8.35 18.68
N VAL A 277 -6.69 -8.88 18.69
CA VAL A 277 -6.41 -10.22 18.16
C VAL A 277 -7.08 -11.28 19.05
N VAL A 278 -7.83 -12.19 18.43
CA VAL A 278 -8.51 -13.29 19.15
C VAL A 278 -7.47 -14.25 19.71
N SER A 279 -7.68 -14.72 20.94
CA SER A 279 -6.71 -15.58 21.65
C SER A 279 -6.28 -16.80 20.82
N GLY A 280 -4.96 -17.01 20.75
CA GLY A 280 -4.32 -18.08 19.99
C GLY A 280 -4.25 -17.85 18.48
N ASP A 281 -4.66 -16.69 17.96
CA ASP A 281 -4.32 -16.30 16.59
C ASP A 281 -2.95 -15.63 16.55
N THR A 282 -2.32 -15.69 15.38
CA THR A 282 -1.07 -14.98 15.08
C THR A 282 -1.32 -14.01 13.93
N VAL A 283 -0.86 -12.77 14.10
CA VAL A 283 -0.92 -11.71 13.09
C VAL A 283 0.48 -11.13 12.98
N ASN A 284 1.21 -11.49 11.92
CA ASN A 284 2.57 -10.97 11.75
C ASN A 284 2.50 -9.60 11.08
N VAL A 285 3.16 -8.62 11.68
CA VAL A 285 3.22 -7.26 11.15
C VAL A 285 4.55 -7.04 10.44
N THR A 286 4.50 -6.58 9.20
CA THR A 286 5.68 -6.17 8.43
C THR A 286 5.66 -4.67 8.21
N VAL A 287 6.75 -4.00 8.62
CA VAL A 287 6.92 -2.54 8.46
C VAL A 287 7.84 -2.21 7.29
N SER A 288 7.45 -1.24 6.47
CA SER A 288 8.22 -0.65 5.38
C SER A 288 8.53 0.83 5.63
N GLY A 289 9.41 1.43 4.83
CA GLY A 289 9.76 2.86 4.94
C GLY A 289 11.07 3.17 5.66
N ALA A 290 12.02 2.22 5.68
CA ALA A 290 13.32 2.43 6.33
C ALA A 290 14.13 3.57 5.68
N LYS A 291 14.87 4.31 6.52
CA LYS A 291 15.72 5.44 6.14
C LYS A 291 17.02 5.42 6.94
N THR A 292 18.06 6.03 6.39
CA THR A 292 19.38 6.08 7.04
C THR A 292 19.67 7.47 7.60
N ASN A 293 19.45 8.52 6.81
CA ASN A 293 19.81 9.90 7.16
C ASN A 293 18.89 10.49 8.24
N ALA A 294 19.41 11.45 9.01
CA ALA A 294 18.62 12.19 9.97
C ALA A 294 17.47 12.95 9.28
N GLY A 295 16.31 12.99 9.93
CA GLY A 295 15.09 13.58 9.39
C GLY A 295 13.82 12.92 9.93
N THR A 296 12.67 13.42 9.47
CA THR A 296 11.34 12.90 9.80
C THR A 296 10.75 12.19 8.58
N TYR A 297 10.23 10.98 8.80
CA TYR A 297 9.78 10.07 7.75
C TYR A 297 8.51 9.34 8.16
N THR A 298 7.88 8.65 7.20
CA THR A 298 6.71 7.82 7.45
C THR A 298 7.03 6.34 7.19
N ALA A 299 6.56 5.49 8.10
CA ALA A 299 6.58 4.04 7.97
C ALA A 299 5.16 3.52 7.76
N THR A 300 5.02 2.45 6.97
CA THR A 300 3.73 1.81 6.69
C THR A 300 3.79 0.35 7.05
N ALA A 301 2.77 -0.13 7.78
CA ALA A 301 2.64 -1.51 8.20
C ALA A 301 1.63 -2.29 7.34
N GLN A 302 1.88 -3.59 7.22
CA GLN A 302 1.00 -4.58 6.60
C GLN A 302 0.94 -5.83 7.49
N ILE A 303 -0.15 -6.59 7.38
CA ILE A 303 -0.34 -7.86 8.08
C ILE A 303 -0.55 -8.99 7.09
N ASP A 304 -0.21 -10.22 7.49
CA ASP A 304 -0.28 -11.43 6.67
C ASP A 304 -1.52 -12.31 6.95
N ASN A 305 -2.49 -11.80 7.71
CA ASN A 305 -3.66 -12.56 8.14
C ASN A 305 -4.96 -11.98 7.57
N GLN A 306 -5.63 -12.73 6.69
CA GLN A 306 -6.88 -12.32 6.03
C GLN A 306 -8.07 -12.17 6.98
N ASN A 307 -8.05 -12.82 8.15
CA ASN A 307 -9.11 -12.70 9.14
C ASN A 307 -9.10 -11.35 9.88
N TYR A 308 -8.05 -10.55 9.69
CA TYR A 308 -7.85 -9.27 10.33
C TYR A 308 -7.65 -8.17 9.29
N ALA A 309 -7.98 -6.95 9.69
CA ALA A 309 -7.65 -5.74 8.94
C ALA A 309 -7.00 -4.73 9.88
N ILE A 310 -6.00 -4.00 9.39
CA ILE A 310 -5.38 -2.92 10.15
C ILE A 310 -6.31 -1.70 10.08
N SER A 311 -6.57 -1.07 11.23
CA SER A 311 -7.22 0.23 11.28
C SER A 311 -6.44 1.26 10.46
N ASP A 312 -7.10 1.96 9.53
CA ASP A 312 -6.48 3.01 8.72
C ASP A 312 -5.86 4.14 9.57
N LEU A 313 -6.31 4.30 10.82
CA LEU A 313 -5.78 5.28 11.77
C LEU A 313 -4.37 4.95 12.28
N THR A 314 -3.99 3.66 12.30
CA THR A 314 -2.70 3.20 12.88
C THR A 314 -1.80 2.50 11.88
N LYS A 315 -2.26 2.34 10.63
CA LYS A 315 -1.52 1.72 9.52
C LYS A 315 -0.23 2.44 9.14
N VAL A 316 -0.21 3.75 9.31
CA VAL A 316 0.92 4.63 8.97
C VAL A 316 1.38 5.35 10.24
N LYS A 317 2.70 5.45 10.43
CA LYS A 317 3.30 6.14 11.57
C LYS A 317 4.46 7.01 11.14
N GLU A 318 4.47 8.25 11.62
CA GLU A 318 5.64 9.12 11.51
C GLU A 318 6.71 8.70 12.51
N PHE A 319 7.98 8.71 12.08
CA PHE A 319 9.14 8.47 12.93
C PHE A 319 10.28 9.42 12.59
N THR A 320 11.16 9.65 13.57
CA THR A 320 12.28 10.57 13.46
C THR A 320 13.61 9.85 13.66
N ILE A 321 14.57 10.15 12.77
CA ILE A 321 15.98 9.85 12.98
C ILE A 321 16.64 11.16 13.42
N GLU A 322 16.94 11.29 14.70
CA GLU A 322 17.61 12.45 15.27
C GLU A 322 19.07 12.53 14.81
N GLN A 323 19.59 13.74 14.67
CA GLN A 323 21.00 13.94 14.34
C GLN A 323 21.91 13.37 15.44
N TYR A 324 23.05 12.79 15.03
CA TYR A 324 24.05 12.32 15.98
C TYR A 324 24.84 13.51 16.55
N ARG A 325 24.93 13.61 17.87
CA ARG A 325 25.59 14.74 18.55
C ARG A 325 27.10 14.55 18.61
N ILE A 326 27.85 15.53 18.10
CA ILE A 326 29.31 15.58 18.17
C ILE A 326 29.72 16.67 19.15
N ASN A 327 30.36 16.26 20.25
CA ASN A 327 30.76 17.14 21.34
C ASN A 327 32.24 17.55 21.31
N SER A 328 33.01 17.11 20.29
CA SER A 328 34.43 17.46 20.15
C SER A 328 34.90 17.32 18.70
N LEU A 329 35.80 18.20 18.27
CA LEU A 329 36.48 18.15 16.99
C LEU A 329 37.98 17.84 17.17
N ASP A 330 38.54 17.07 16.24
CA ASP A 330 39.95 16.75 16.13
C ASP A 330 40.63 17.76 15.19
N TRP A 331 41.27 18.77 15.78
CA TRP A 331 42.07 19.78 15.09
C TRP A 331 43.55 19.40 15.07
N GLN A 332 44.18 19.55 13.92
CA GLN A 332 45.59 19.23 13.69
C GLN A 332 46.31 20.41 13.02
N ASN A 333 47.64 20.49 13.16
CA ASN A 333 48.47 21.58 12.66
C ASN A 333 48.13 22.95 13.27
N LEU A 334 47.90 23.00 14.58
CA LEU A 334 47.61 24.24 15.31
C LEU A 334 48.83 25.17 15.45
N THR A 335 50.02 24.69 15.12
CA THR A 335 51.23 25.50 15.01
C THR A 335 51.93 25.13 13.72
N MET A 336 52.17 26.12 12.87
CA MET A 336 52.84 25.96 11.58
C MET A 336 54.00 26.96 11.50
N THR A 337 54.97 26.70 10.63
CA THR A 337 56.04 27.64 10.32
C THR A 337 55.76 28.28 8.98
N TYR A 338 56.02 29.60 8.90
CA TYR A 338 55.87 30.39 7.68
C TYR A 338 56.57 29.71 6.50
N ASN A 339 55.84 29.52 5.40
CA ASN A 339 56.35 28.86 4.20
C ASN A 339 56.06 29.62 2.90
N GLY A 340 55.57 30.86 2.99
CA GLY A 340 55.23 31.70 1.84
C GLY A 340 53.86 31.43 1.21
N LEU A 341 53.08 30.47 1.72
CA LEU A 341 51.74 30.11 1.24
C LEU A 341 50.67 30.35 2.31
N THR A 342 49.40 30.40 1.92
CA THR A 342 48.28 30.38 2.87
C THR A 342 48.22 29.02 3.57
N GLN A 343 48.22 29.04 4.91
CA GLN A 343 48.19 27.87 5.76
C GLN A 343 46.92 27.87 6.63
N ILE A 344 46.38 26.69 6.91
CA ILE A 344 45.19 26.51 7.75
C ILE A 344 45.25 25.13 8.42
N PRO A 345 44.86 25.00 9.71
CA PRO A 345 44.76 23.69 10.36
C PRO A 345 43.68 22.82 9.72
N SER A 346 43.85 21.50 9.82
CA SER A 346 42.85 20.52 9.38
C SER A 346 41.95 20.12 10.54
N VAL A 347 40.68 19.87 10.28
CA VAL A 347 39.66 19.55 11.29
C VAL A 347 38.84 18.34 10.86
N SER A 348 38.49 17.50 11.83
CA SER A 348 37.74 16.26 11.60
C SER A 348 36.99 15.77 12.83
N PHE A 349 36.14 14.76 12.68
CA PHE A 349 35.59 13.98 13.78
C PHE A 349 35.32 12.54 13.32
N ASN A 350 35.10 11.62 14.26
CA ASN A 350 34.72 10.25 13.95
C ASN A 350 33.20 10.14 13.82
N GLY A 351 32.72 9.73 12.65
CA GLY A 351 31.33 9.39 12.40
C GLY A 351 30.94 8.04 12.99
N VAL A 352 29.66 7.69 12.83
CA VAL A 352 29.06 6.45 13.33
C VAL A 352 28.78 5.47 12.19
N GLY A 353 28.63 4.19 12.54
CA GLY A 353 28.36 3.13 11.56
C GLY A 353 29.49 3.01 10.54
N THR A 354 29.15 3.19 9.27
CA THR A 354 30.10 3.09 8.15
C THR A 354 30.72 4.42 7.73
N ASP A 355 30.37 5.53 8.38
CA ASP A 355 30.80 6.87 7.95
C ASP A 355 32.30 7.14 8.18
N GLY A 356 32.95 6.39 9.07
CA GLY A 356 34.37 6.51 9.33
C GLY A 356 34.79 7.91 9.83
N LYS A 357 36.01 8.35 9.49
CA LYS A 357 36.50 9.69 9.86
C LYS A 357 35.99 10.73 8.86
N ILE A 358 35.26 11.73 9.35
CA ILE A 358 34.71 12.84 8.56
C ILE A 358 35.66 14.03 8.66
N ILE A 359 36.19 14.47 7.52
CA ILE A 359 37.03 15.67 7.42
C ILE A 359 36.11 16.86 7.10
N LEU A 360 36.25 17.93 7.86
CA LEU A 360 35.48 19.16 7.67
C LEU A 360 36.30 20.19 6.90
N THR A 361 35.59 21.05 6.17
CA THR A 361 36.20 22.24 5.57
C THR A 361 36.46 23.28 6.65
N ALA A 362 37.68 23.80 6.73
CA ALA A 362 38.02 24.96 7.55
C ALA A 362 38.14 26.23 6.70
N THR A 363 37.82 27.37 7.32
CA THR A 363 38.02 28.71 6.78
C THR A 363 38.84 29.55 7.77
N GLY A 364 39.36 30.70 7.33
CA GLY A 364 40.25 31.54 8.16
C GLY A 364 41.73 31.21 8.02
N GLY A 365 42.14 30.72 6.84
CA GLY A 365 43.56 30.51 6.52
C GLY A 365 44.32 31.85 6.44
N ALA A 366 45.59 31.83 6.82
CA ALA A 366 46.46 32.99 6.84
C ALA A 366 47.83 32.64 6.25
N LYS A 367 48.52 33.63 5.68
CA LYS A 367 49.88 33.46 5.12
C LYS A 367 50.96 33.90 6.11
N ASP A 368 50.80 35.06 6.73
CA ASP A 368 51.85 35.71 7.53
C ASP A 368 51.93 35.18 8.97
N VAL A 369 52.99 35.57 9.68
CA VAL A 369 53.20 35.23 11.09
C VAL A 369 52.17 35.92 11.98
N GLY A 370 51.59 35.16 12.90
CA GLY A 370 50.58 35.66 13.82
C GLY A 370 49.77 34.55 14.47
N ASN A 371 48.82 34.99 15.31
CA ASN A 371 47.78 34.14 15.89
C ASN A 371 46.47 34.38 15.14
N TYR A 372 45.86 33.30 14.66
CA TYR A 372 44.67 33.34 13.81
C TYR A 372 43.60 32.38 14.34
N VAL A 373 42.38 32.51 13.84
CA VAL A 373 41.26 31.63 14.18
C VAL A 373 40.76 30.94 12.92
N ALA A 374 40.77 29.61 12.93
CA ALA A 374 40.13 28.80 11.92
C ALA A 374 38.70 28.43 12.36
N THR A 375 37.76 28.38 11.42
CA THR A 375 36.37 27.97 11.67
C THR A 375 35.97 26.81 10.77
N ALA A 376 35.52 25.72 11.38
CA ALA A 376 35.01 24.54 10.71
C ALA A 376 33.59 24.76 10.18
N ILE A 377 33.29 24.18 9.03
CA ILE A 377 31.96 24.21 8.41
C ILE A 377 31.39 22.79 8.42
N ASN A 378 30.28 22.58 9.12
CA ASN A 378 29.52 21.33 9.04
C ASN A 378 28.52 21.38 7.89
N THR A 379 28.75 20.58 6.86
CA THR A 379 27.79 20.40 5.76
C THR A 379 27.00 19.10 5.87
N ASN A 380 27.33 18.23 6.84
CA ASN A 380 26.66 16.94 7.00
C ASN A 380 25.45 17.09 7.92
N SER A 381 24.26 17.04 7.32
CA SER A 381 22.97 17.19 8.02
C SER A 381 22.63 16.03 8.95
N ASN A 382 23.39 14.92 8.93
CA ASN A 382 23.18 13.80 9.85
C ASN A 382 23.81 14.04 11.23
N TYR A 383 24.71 15.02 11.35
CA TYR A 383 25.45 15.31 12.57
C TYR A 383 25.12 16.70 13.09
N LEU A 384 24.91 16.79 14.40
CA LEU A 384 24.75 18.04 15.13
C LEU A 384 26.03 18.29 15.94
N ILE A 385 26.85 19.24 15.49
CA ILE A 385 28.06 19.64 16.20
C ILE A 385 27.67 20.66 17.27
N THR A 386 27.88 20.30 18.54
CA THR A 386 27.47 21.09 19.71
C THR A 386 28.65 21.77 20.41
N CYS A 387 29.88 21.41 20.07
CA CYS A 387 31.10 22.08 20.52
C CYS A 387 31.44 23.31 19.65
N SER A 388 32.45 24.07 20.07
CA SER A 388 32.97 25.20 19.27
C SER A 388 33.43 24.72 17.89
N LEU A 389 33.01 25.45 16.85
CA LEU A 389 33.52 25.29 15.49
C LEU A 389 34.77 26.12 15.23
N SER A 390 35.18 26.98 16.17
CA SER A 390 36.35 27.84 16.03
C SER A 390 37.50 27.37 16.91
N GLN A 391 38.71 27.45 16.36
CA GLN A 391 39.97 27.06 17.02
C GLN A 391 41.10 28.03 16.64
N SER A 392 41.85 28.49 17.65
CA SER A 392 43.05 29.32 17.42
C SER A 392 44.23 28.48 16.92
N TYR A 393 45.04 29.05 16.04
CA TYR A 393 46.29 28.46 15.55
C TYR A 393 47.35 29.55 15.31
N ASP A 394 48.62 29.14 15.33
CA ASP A 394 49.78 30.04 15.20
C ASP A 394 50.58 29.74 13.94
N ILE A 395 50.98 30.80 13.24
CA ILE A 395 52.05 30.75 12.24
C ILE A 395 53.28 31.42 12.85
N THR A 396 54.33 30.62 13.02
CA THR A 396 55.62 31.02 13.58
C THR A 396 56.60 31.42 12.49
N SER A 397 57.50 32.34 12.81
CA SER A 397 58.49 32.84 11.86
C SER A 397 59.44 31.75 11.37
N LEU A 398 59.84 31.84 10.11
CA LEU A 398 60.84 30.96 9.53
C LEU A 398 62.24 31.45 9.89
N ALA A 399 63.06 30.58 10.48
CA ALA A 399 64.46 30.88 10.72
C ALA A 399 65.27 30.80 9.43
N VAL A 400 66.00 31.87 9.10
CA VAL A 400 66.83 31.98 7.88
C VAL A 400 68.16 32.65 8.19
N ASP A 401 69.21 32.27 7.47
CA ASP A 401 70.54 32.87 7.59
C ASP A 401 70.74 34.03 6.60
N ALA A 402 71.41 35.09 7.04
CA ALA A 402 71.87 36.16 6.15
C ALA A 402 72.95 35.64 5.19
N VAL A 403 72.76 35.89 3.90
CA VAL A 403 73.77 35.67 2.86
C VAL A 403 74.46 36.99 2.57
N TRP A 404 75.79 37.00 2.69
CA TRP A 404 76.62 38.20 2.56
C TRP A 404 77.46 38.19 1.28
N GLU A 405 77.59 39.35 0.66
CA GLU A 405 78.36 39.60 -0.55
C GLU A 405 79.24 40.85 -0.37
N ASN A 406 80.31 40.97 -1.16
CA ASN A 406 81.24 42.12 -1.14
C ASN A 406 81.92 42.34 0.22
N LEU A 407 82.69 41.35 0.70
CA LEU A 407 83.36 41.40 2.02
C LEU A 407 84.74 42.07 2.00
N THR A 408 85.25 42.48 0.83
CA THR A 408 86.56 43.11 0.70
C THR A 408 86.48 44.30 -0.24
N PHE A 409 87.03 45.43 0.18
CA PHE A 409 87.10 46.67 -0.59
C PHE A 409 88.53 47.20 -0.62
N VAL A 410 88.81 48.12 -1.56
CA VAL A 410 90.05 48.89 -1.63
C VAL A 410 89.71 50.33 -1.34
N TYR A 411 90.47 50.99 -0.47
CA TYR A 411 90.24 52.37 -0.08
C TYR A 411 90.11 53.32 -1.30
N ASP A 412 88.99 54.04 -1.40
CA ASP A 412 88.75 55.02 -2.46
C ASP A 412 88.23 56.38 -1.94
N GLY A 413 88.17 56.54 -0.61
CA GLY A 413 87.65 57.73 0.06
C GLY A 413 86.13 57.76 0.27
N GLN A 414 85.38 56.73 -0.17
CA GLN A 414 83.94 56.61 0.05
C GLN A 414 83.60 55.66 1.20
N ILE A 415 82.34 55.64 1.61
CA ILE A 415 81.84 54.64 2.58
C ILE A 415 81.63 53.31 1.85
N HIS A 416 82.30 52.26 2.33
CA HIS A 416 82.09 50.88 1.91
C HIS A 416 81.28 50.10 2.94
N SER A 417 80.40 49.23 2.44
CA SER A 417 79.63 48.30 3.25
C SER A 417 79.32 47.05 2.42
N PRO A 418 79.38 45.84 3.00
CA PRO A 418 78.93 44.64 2.32
C PRO A 418 77.42 44.69 2.06
N SER A 419 76.95 43.86 1.13
CA SER A 419 75.53 43.66 0.85
C SER A 419 75.03 42.36 1.48
N ALA A 420 73.78 42.33 1.94
CA ALA A 420 73.18 41.16 2.55
C ALA A 420 71.78 40.88 2.03
N TYR A 421 71.39 39.61 1.99
CA TYR A 421 70.04 39.19 1.62
C TYR A 421 69.65 37.87 2.31
N ILE A 422 68.37 37.52 2.30
CA ILE A 422 67.89 36.16 2.59
C ILE A 422 67.19 35.56 1.38
N ASN A 423 67.19 34.24 1.29
CA ASN A 423 66.31 33.52 0.38
C ASN A 423 64.96 33.32 1.09
N GLY A 424 63.95 34.07 0.67
CA GLY A 424 62.59 33.96 1.16
C GLY A 424 61.95 32.61 0.81
N ALA A 425 60.93 32.24 1.57
CA ALA A 425 60.15 31.03 1.36
C ALA A 425 59.05 31.24 0.32
N GLY A 426 58.75 30.19 -0.46
CA GLY A 426 57.68 30.21 -1.46
C GLY A 426 57.92 31.28 -2.54
N GLU A 427 56.96 32.20 -2.67
CA GLU A 427 56.96 33.24 -3.71
C GLU A 427 57.72 34.52 -3.30
N ASP A 428 58.22 34.60 -2.07
CA ASP A 428 58.83 35.82 -1.55
C ASP A 428 60.20 36.14 -2.19
N GLY A 429 60.85 35.15 -2.82
CA GLY A 429 62.09 35.33 -3.58
C GLY A 429 63.26 35.85 -2.74
N LYS A 430 64.22 36.53 -3.39
CA LYS A 430 65.39 37.14 -2.71
C LYS A 430 64.97 38.42 -2.00
N ILE A 431 65.08 38.46 -0.67
CA ILE A 431 64.79 39.64 0.15
C ILE A 431 66.11 40.32 0.50
N VAL A 432 66.33 41.51 -0.04
CA VAL A 432 67.52 42.32 0.27
C VAL A 432 67.40 42.90 1.67
N LEU A 433 68.45 42.75 2.47
CA LEU A 433 68.51 43.26 3.85
C LEU A 433 69.15 44.65 3.87
N SER A 434 68.76 45.42 4.88
CA SER A 434 69.44 46.67 5.21
C SER A 434 70.72 46.37 6.00
N VAL A 435 71.86 46.86 5.51
CA VAL A 435 73.17 46.69 6.15
C VAL A 435 73.59 47.99 6.82
N SER A 436 74.05 47.88 8.07
CA SER A 436 74.66 48.97 8.83
C SER A 436 76.10 48.62 9.21
N GLY A 437 76.89 49.63 9.58
CA GLY A 437 78.30 49.45 9.96
C GLY A 437 79.32 49.76 8.87
N GLY A 438 78.91 50.44 7.78
CA GLY A 438 79.83 50.89 6.74
C GLY A 438 80.93 51.82 7.26
N LYS A 439 82.11 51.74 6.61
CA LYS A 439 83.33 52.46 6.99
C LYS A 439 84.07 52.96 5.75
N THR A 440 84.93 53.95 5.94
CA THR A 440 85.72 54.57 4.87
C THR A 440 87.19 54.20 4.96
N ASP A 441 87.77 54.25 6.16
CA ASP A 441 89.20 54.00 6.37
C ASP A 441 89.57 52.52 6.30
N VAL A 442 90.86 52.22 6.19
CA VAL A 442 91.41 50.87 6.15
C VAL A 442 91.27 50.17 7.50
N GLY A 443 90.85 48.90 7.46
CA GLY A 443 90.74 48.06 8.65
C GLY A 443 89.77 46.90 8.46
N ILE A 444 89.60 46.12 9.53
CA ILE A 444 88.60 45.05 9.64
C ILE A 444 87.44 45.57 10.49
N TYR A 445 86.24 45.51 9.94
CA TYR A 445 85.04 46.05 10.56
C TYR A 445 83.91 45.03 10.57
N SER A 446 82.92 45.24 11.44
CA SER A 446 81.72 44.40 11.49
C SER A 446 80.53 45.13 10.89
N ALA A 447 79.81 44.44 10.01
CA ALA A 447 78.52 44.88 9.48
C ALA A 447 77.38 44.07 10.11
N THR A 448 76.19 44.68 10.19
CA THR A 448 74.99 44.03 10.74
C THR A 448 73.81 44.22 9.79
N ALA A 449 73.14 43.12 9.45
CA ALA A 449 71.98 43.06 8.57
C ALA A 449 70.67 43.04 9.37
N SER A 450 69.64 43.72 8.86
CA SER A 450 68.28 43.74 9.39
C SER A 450 67.23 43.98 8.29
N GLY A 451 65.95 43.98 8.63
CA GLY A 451 64.88 44.34 7.69
C GLY A 451 64.17 43.15 7.00
N GLN A 452 64.31 41.93 7.54
CA GLN A 452 63.68 40.72 7.02
C GLN A 452 62.15 40.64 7.19
N GLY A 453 61.53 41.57 7.92
CA GLY A 453 60.10 41.54 8.26
C GLY A 453 59.76 40.56 9.40
N ALA A 454 58.47 40.48 9.76
CA ALA A 454 57.99 39.66 10.87
C ALA A 454 57.92 38.15 10.54
N ASN A 455 57.83 37.81 9.25
CA ASN A 455 57.71 36.42 8.79
C ASN A 455 58.99 35.60 8.95
N TYR A 456 60.13 36.27 9.14
CA TYR A 456 61.44 35.65 9.19
C TYR A 456 62.16 36.01 10.49
N THR A 457 62.81 35.01 11.08
CA THR A 457 63.78 35.22 12.15
C THR A 457 65.18 35.12 11.55
N LEU A 458 65.85 36.27 11.46
CA LEU A 458 67.18 36.35 10.89
C LEU A 458 68.23 35.78 11.87
N LYS A 459 69.00 34.82 11.38
CA LYS A 459 70.19 34.26 12.01
C LYS A 459 71.45 34.75 11.30
N ASN A 460 72.58 34.70 11.98
CA ASN A 460 73.89 35.12 11.45
C ASN A 460 73.85 36.55 10.86
N SER A 461 73.18 37.47 11.55
CA SER A 461 72.95 38.84 11.10
C SER A 461 74.18 39.75 11.17
N SER A 462 75.37 39.23 11.46
CA SER A 462 76.60 40.01 11.49
C SER A 462 77.74 39.28 10.79
N VAL A 463 78.57 40.05 10.07
CA VAL A 463 79.76 39.55 9.35
C VAL A 463 80.91 40.54 9.50
N GLN A 464 82.15 40.07 9.36
CA GLN A 464 83.31 40.93 9.22
C GLN A 464 83.61 41.22 7.76
N PHE A 465 84.01 42.45 7.45
CA PHE A 465 84.49 42.86 6.13
C PHE A 465 85.78 43.69 6.26
N GLU A 466 86.56 43.73 5.20
CA GLU A 466 87.89 44.36 5.19
C GLU A 466 87.96 45.47 4.15
N ILE A 467 88.51 46.62 4.54
CA ILE A 467 88.94 47.68 3.64
C ILE A 467 90.46 47.64 3.61
N THR A 468 91.02 47.30 2.45
CA THR A 468 92.46 47.18 2.24
C THR A 468 93.04 48.50 1.74
N GLN A 469 94.33 48.71 2.02
CA GLN A 469 95.04 49.91 1.61
C GLN A 469 95.04 50.09 0.10
N LYS A 470 94.78 51.32 -0.36
CA LYS A 470 95.00 51.69 -1.75
C LYS A 470 96.50 51.74 -2.01
N GLU A 471 96.92 51.02 -3.03
CA GLU A 471 98.30 51.10 -3.49
C GLU A 471 98.52 52.39 -4.28
N ILE A 472 99.60 53.10 -3.96
CA ILE A 472 100.02 54.29 -4.67
C ILE A 472 101.49 54.18 -5.09
N PHE A 473 101.83 54.80 -6.22
CA PHE A 473 103.20 54.87 -6.72
C PHE A 473 103.73 56.29 -6.49
N ILE A 474 104.95 56.39 -5.96
CA ILE A 474 105.67 57.64 -5.74
C ILE A 474 106.51 57.98 -6.97
N VAL A 475 106.39 59.21 -7.44
CA VAL A 475 107.22 59.80 -8.49
C VAL A 475 107.85 61.07 -7.94
N TRP A 476 109.18 61.13 -7.90
CA TRP A 476 109.92 62.31 -7.44
C TRP A 476 110.16 63.30 -8.57
N GLU A 477 110.21 64.59 -8.25
CA GLU A 477 110.76 65.58 -9.17
C GLU A 477 112.27 65.38 -9.38
N ASP A 478 112.78 65.79 -10.54
CA ASP A 478 114.19 65.59 -10.91
C ASP A 478 115.16 66.60 -10.28
N LYS A 479 114.66 67.56 -9.47
CA LYS A 479 115.49 68.56 -8.79
C LYS A 479 116.11 67.99 -7.51
N THR A 480 117.43 68.11 -7.38
CA THR A 480 118.21 67.58 -6.23
C THR A 480 119.12 68.63 -5.58
N SER A 481 119.03 69.88 -6.04
CA SER A 481 119.80 71.02 -5.54
C SER A 481 118.90 72.26 -5.40
N PHE A 482 118.92 72.89 -4.23
CA PHE A 482 118.06 74.03 -3.86
C PHE A 482 118.90 75.17 -3.27
N THR A 483 118.34 76.38 -3.20
CA THR A 483 119.02 77.54 -2.63
C THR A 483 118.37 77.94 -1.30
N LEU A 484 119.19 78.29 -0.31
CA LEU A 484 118.71 78.70 1.01
C LEU A 484 117.80 79.94 0.90
N GLY A 485 116.51 79.78 1.25
CA GLY A 485 115.49 80.83 1.13
C GLY A 485 114.42 80.56 0.06
N ASP A 486 114.54 79.49 -0.74
CA ASP A 486 113.45 79.01 -1.59
C ASP A 486 112.21 78.68 -0.75
N ASP A 487 111.01 79.00 -1.25
CA ASP A 487 109.74 78.69 -0.58
C ASP A 487 109.60 77.18 -0.25
N ILE A 488 110.21 76.31 -1.07
CA ILE A 488 110.37 74.87 -0.82
C ILE A 488 111.81 74.48 -1.15
N CYS A 489 112.57 74.10 -0.12
CA CYS A 489 113.99 73.77 -0.22
C CYS A 489 114.29 72.25 -0.31
N TYR A 490 113.37 71.42 -0.79
CA TYR A 490 113.54 69.95 -0.85
C TYR A 490 112.80 69.33 -2.05
N PRO A 491 113.24 68.16 -2.55
CA PRO A 491 112.54 67.45 -3.62
C PRO A 491 111.09 67.15 -3.25
N VAL A 492 110.16 67.51 -4.13
CA VAL A 492 108.74 67.16 -3.98
C VAL A 492 108.41 65.89 -4.76
N ALA A 493 107.53 65.06 -4.20
CA ALA A 493 107.00 63.88 -4.86
C ALA A 493 105.51 64.03 -5.20
N THR A 494 105.04 63.27 -6.18
CA THR A 494 103.62 63.10 -6.53
C THR A 494 103.23 61.64 -6.42
N ALA A 495 101.99 61.39 -6.01
CA ALA A 495 101.38 60.07 -6.07
C ALA A 495 100.54 59.93 -7.36
N ASP A 496 100.61 58.76 -7.99
CA ASP A 496 100.13 58.44 -9.35
C ASP A 496 98.62 58.67 -9.63
N ASP A 497 97.80 59.05 -8.64
CA ASP A 497 96.39 59.45 -8.88
C ASP A 497 96.20 60.97 -9.11
N GLY A 498 97.27 61.77 -9.03
CA GLY A 498 97.24 63.21 -9.28
C GLY A 498 96.51 64.06 -8.23
N ALA A 499 95.73 63.45 -7.33
CA ALA A 499 95.00 64.12 -6.24
C ALA A 499 95.71 64.00 -4.88
N ALA A 500 96.74 63.16 -4.78
CA ALA A 500 97.34 62.70 -3.53
C ALA A 500 98.65 63.40 -3.11
N GLN A 501 99.03 64.54 -3.68
CA GLN A 501 100.19 65.30 -3.15
C GLN A 501 99.96 65.70 -1.67
N SER A 502 98.70 65.94 -1.29
CA SER A 502 98.26 66.23 0.08
C SER A 502 98.25 65.01 1.02
N THR A 503 98.43 63.78 0.50
CA THR A 503 98.45 62.54 1.31
C THR A 503 99.86 62.09 1.68
N LEU A 504 100.87 62.69 1.04
CA LEU A 504 102.28 62.42 1.33
C LEU A 504 102.72 63.30 2.50
N THR A 505 103.23 62.65 3.54
CA THR A 505 103.87 63.33 4.67
C THR A 505 105.38 63.29 4.46
N TYR A 506 105.98 64.48 4.37
CA TYR A 506 107.41 64.66 4.20
C TYR A 506 108.11 64.74 5.54
N LYS A 507 109.23 64.04 5.66
CA LYS A 507 110.15 64.19 6.78
C LYS A 507 111.55 64.43 6.24
N ILE A 508 112.13 65.56 6.61
CA ILE A 508 113.47 65.97 6.21
C ILE A 508 114.43 65.70 7.36
N THR A 509 115.59 65.15 7.06
CA THR A 509 116.67 64.98 8.02
C THR A 509 117.97 65.58 7.50
N ASP A 510 118.79 66.10 8.40
CA ASP A 510 120.17 66.48 8.09
C ASP A 510 121.06 65.24 7.87
N ALA A 511 122.34 65.48 7.56
CA ALA A 511 123.35 64.44 7.36
C ALA A 511 123.56 63.54 8.59
N ASP A 512 123.26 64.04 9.80
CA ASP A 512 123.37 63.30 11.07
C ASP A 512 122.08 62.51 11.40
N GLY A 513 121.03 62.67 10.59
CA GLY A 513 119.75 61.95 10.71
C GLY A 513 118.75 62.60 11.67
N TYR A 514 119.02 63.82 12.15
CA TYR A 514 118.08 64.58 12.97
C TYR A 514 116.99 65.18 12.10
N THR A 515 115.75 65.22 12.61
CA THR A 515 114.61 65.79 11.87
C THR A 515 114.72 67.31 11.83
N VAL A 516 114.58 67.87 10.63
CA VAL A 516 114.71 69.30 10.36
C VAL A 516 113.33 69.84 10.00
N GLU A 517 112.78 70.70 10.85
CA GLU A 517 111.49 71.35 10.58
C GLU A 517 111.62 72.47 9.55
N ASN A 518 112.71 73.24 9.60
CA ASN A 518 113.02 74.30 8.65
C ASN A 518 114.51 74.27 8.30
N ILE A 519 114.82 74.25 7.00
CA ILE A 519 116.19 74.29 6.52
C ILE A 519 116.70 75.73 6.63
N THR A 520 117.60 75.98 7.58
CA THR A 520 118.14 77.32 7.89
C THR A 520 119.64 77.45 7.65
N VAL A 521 120.30 76.35 7.27
CA VAL A 521 121.72 76.29 6.93
C VAL A 521 121.92 75.46 5.66
N ALA A 522 122.95 75.78 4.88
CA ALA A 522 123.32 74.98 3.71
C ALA A 522 123.88 73.60 4.13
N GLY A 523 123.66 72.57 3.33
CA GLY A 523 124.11 71.21 3.64
C GLY A 523 123.45 70.12 2.80
N GLU A 524 123.85 68.88 3.06
CA GLU A 524 123.16 67.70 2.55
C GLU A 524 122.01 67.29 3.48
N TYR A 525 120.88 67.00 2.85
CA TYR A 525 119.66 66.61 3.53
C TYR A 525 119.05 65.38 2.84
N LYS A 526 118.21 64.65 3.58
CA LYS A 526 117.41 63.56 3.06
C LYS A 526 115.95 63.86 3.28
N VAL A 527 115.14 63.72 2.24
CA VAL A 527 113.68 63.77 2.35
C VAL A 527 113.13 62.36 2.24
N THR A 528 112.23 62.01 3.15
CA THR A 528 111.49 60.74 3.15
C THR A 528 110.01 61.04 3.01
N VAL A 529 109.30 60.28 2.18
CA VAL A 529 107.84 60.34 2.07
C VAL A 529 107.21 59.14 2.75
N SER A 530 106.18 59.41 3.51
CA SER A 530 105.29 58.41 4.10
C SER A 530 103.86 58.73 3.74
N VAL A 531 102.99 57.73 3.86
CA VAL A 531 101.57 57.85 3.55
C VAL A 531 100.72 57.62 4.79
N GLY A 532 99.52 58.20 4.81
CA GLY A 532 98.54 57.92 5.85
C GLY A 532 98.14 56.43 5.88
N ALA A 533 97.57 55.99 7.00
CA ALA A 533 97.25 54.57 7.26
C ALA A 533 96.36 53.90 6.19
N ASN A 534 95.63 54.69 5.39
CA ASN A 534 94.74 54.20 4.34
C ASN A 534 95.42 53.81 3.02
N TYR A 535 96.70 54.14 2.88
CA TYR A 535 97.47 53.92 1.67
C TYR A 535 98.68 53.04 1.96
N LYS A 536 99.15 52.36 0.93
CA LYS A 536 100.46 51.70 0.93
C LYS A 536 101.25 52.17 -0.27
N ILE A 537 102.53 52.47 -0.05
CA ILE A 537 103.45 52.78 -1.15
C ILE A 537 103.79 51.46 -1.85
N SER A 538 103.70 51.45 -3.17
CA SER A 538 104.09 50.28 -3.96
C SER A 538 105.57 49.95 -3.73
N VAL A 539 105.89 48.67 -3.63
CA VAL A 539 107.24 48.18 -3.35
C VAL A 539 108.27 48.57 -4.42
N SER A 540 107.81 48.98 -5.60
CA SER A 540 108.65 49.46 -6.70
C SER A 540 108.99 50.94 -6.63
N SER A 541 108.44 51.70 -5.68
CA SER A 541 108.68 53.13 -5.53
C SER A 541 109.79 53.43 -4.52
N GLU A 542 110.65 54.40 -4.83
CA GLU A 542 111.63 54.94 -3.88
C GLU A 542 110.93 55.90 -2.89
N THR A 543 111.11 55.68 -1.59
CA THR A 543 110.47 56.48 -0.52
C THR A 543 111.37 57.57 0.05
N GLU A 544 112.61 57.67 -0.42
CA GLU A 544 113.57 58.65 0.06
C GLU A 544 114.45 59.19 -1.07
N LYS A 545 114.88 60.45 -0.93
CA LYS A 545 115.80 61.09 -1.87
C LYS A 545 116.75 62.01 -1.12
N THR A 546 118.02 61.99 -1.49
CA THR A 546 119.05 62.90 -0.96
C THR A 546 119.17 64.14 -1.84
N PHE A 547 119.39 65.30 -1.24
CA PHE A 547 119.49 66.58 -1.92
C PHE A 547 120.41 67.54 -1.18
N THR A 548 120.85 68.60 -1.88
CA THR A 548 121.76 69.62 -1.32
C THR A 548 121.07 70.98 -1.32
N VAL A 549 121.20 71.72 -0.22
CA VAL A 549 120.80 73.14 -0.14
C VAL A 549 122.06 73.97 -0.08
N ASN A 550 122.23 74.88 -1.04
CA ASN A 550 123.40 75.74 -1.16
C ASN A 550 123.12 77.13 -0.55
N GLU A 551 124.16 77.80 -0.04
CA GLU A 551 124.04 79.19 0.40
C GLU A 551 123.70 80.10 -0.78
N VAL A 552 122.97 81.19 -0.51
CA VAL A 552 122.77 82.26 -1.51
C VAL A 552 124.15 82.83 -1.82
N GLY A 553 124.65 82.57 -3.03
CA GLY A 553 125.92 83.15 -3.46
C GLY A 553 125.83 84.67 -3.37
N GLU A 554 126.80 85.30 -2.69
CA GLU A 554 127.02 86.75 -2.74
C GLU A 554 127.24 87.17 -4.20
N GLY A 555 126.18 87.51 -4.92
CA GLY A 555 126.27 87.90 -6.32
C GLY A 555 124.97 87.79 -7.12
N GLU A 556 123.95 88.55 -6.73
CA GLU A 556 123.19 89.49 -7.58
C GLU A 556 121.86 89.84 -6.89
N LEU A 557 121.79 91.10 -6.46
CA LEU A 557 120.60 91.79 -5.94
C LEU A 557 119.62 92.11 -7.07
#